data_AF-A0A962AZW5-F1
#
_entry.id   AF-A0A962AZW5-F1
#
_cell.length_a   1.000
_cell.length_b   1.000
_cell.length_c   1.000
_cell.angle_alpha   90.00
_cell.angle_beta   90.00
_cell.angle_gamma   90.00
#
_symmetry.space_group_name_H-M   'P 1'
#
loop_
_entity.id
_entity.type
_entity.pdbx_description
1 polymer ?
#
loop_
_entity_poly.entity_id
_entity_poly.type
_entity_poly.pdbx_seq_one_letter_code
_entity_poly.pdbx_strand_id
1 'polypeptide(L)' 'MLNILTDIVLYTVVPFLFALTLVVFVHEFGHFIVARWCGVKVDAFSIGFGREIWGFHDKHGTRWRIAWIP' A
#
# COMPACT_ATOMS: atom_id res chain seq x y z
N MET A 1 24.93 3.68 23.21
CA MET A 1 23.67 2.91 23.22
C MET A 1 22.55 3.64 22.51
N LEU A 2 22.23 4.89 22.87
CA LEU A 2 21.17 5.68 22.21
C LEU A 2 21.43 5.89 20.70
N ASN A 3 22.67 6.23 20.32
CA ASN A 3 23.05 6.45 18.91
C ASN A 3 22.86 5.20 18.04
N ILE A 4 23.16 4.02 18.57
CA ILE A 4 23.00 2.74 17.85
C ILE A 4 21.51 2.48 17.57
N LEU A 5 20.64 2.73 18.55
CA LEU A 5 19.20 2.56 18.39
C LEU A 5 18.65 3.52 17.34
N THR A 6 19.08 4.80 17.37
CA THR A 6 18.66 5.78 16.37
C THR A 6 19.15 5.40 14.97
N ASP A 7 20.37 4.89 14.83
CA ASP A 7 20.93 4.49 13.54
C ASP A 7 20.17 3.30 12.93
N ILE A 8 19.81 2.31 13.76
CA ILE A 8 18.98 1.17 13.30
C ILE A 8 17.62 1.65 12.81
N VAL A 9 16.96 2.53 13.56
CA VAL A 9 15.64 3.04 13.17
C VAL A 9 15.70 3.85 11.88
N LEU A 10 16.61 4.83 11.80
CA LEU A 10 16.70 5.75 10.67
C LEU A 10 17.25 5.10 9.39
N TYR A 11 18.29 4.27 9.50
CA TYR A 11 19.01 3.75 8.32
C TYR A 11 18.63 2.33 7.94
N THR A 12 17.88 1.61 8.79
CA THR A 12 17.44 0.23 8.47
C THR A 12 15.93 0.14 8.44
N VAL A 13 15.25 0.42 9.55
CA VAL A 13 13.81 0.12 9.68
C VAL A 13 12.95 1.02 8.80
N VAL A 14 13.15 2.33 8.87
CA VAL A 14 12.41 3.31 8.05
C VAL A 14 12.56 3.04 6.54
N PRO A 15 13.78 2.96 5.98
CA PRO A 15 13.93 2.72 4.55
C PRO A 15 13.45 1.33 4.12
N PHE A 16 13.57 0.30 4.97
CA PHE A 16 13.01 -1.02 4.69
C PHE A 16 11.49 -0.99 4.55
N LEU A 17 10.79 -0.39 5.52
CA LEU A 17 9.32 -0.28 5.48
C LEU A 17 8.87 0.57 4.29
N PHE A 18 9.57 1.67 4.00
CA PHE A 18 9.29 2.48 2.82
C PHE A 18 9.42 1.69 1.52
N ALA A 19 10.54 0.97 1.34
CA ALA A 19 10.77 0.15 0.16
C ALA A 19 9.72 -0.98 0.04
N LEU A 20 9.39 -1.65 1.15
CA LEU A 20 8.37 -2.69 1.18
C LEU A 20 7.00 -2.15 0.76
N THR A 21 6.59 -1.02 1.34
CA THR A 21 5.31 -0.35 1.02
C THR A 21 5.24 -0.03 -0.47
N LEU A 22 6.32 0.53 -1.03
CA LEU A 22 6.38 0.93 -2.42
C LEU A 22 6.30 -0.28 -3.37
N VAL A 23 7.03 -1.35 -3.08
CA VAL A 23 7.04 -2.56 -3.90
C VAL A 23 5.67 -3.26 -3.88
N VAL A 24 5.08 -3.43 -2.70
CA VAL A 24 3.76 -4.06 -2.55
C VAL A 24 2.70 -3.21 -3.25
N PHE A 25 2.72 -1.89 -3.05
CA PHE A 25 1.81 -0.96 -3.72
C PHE A 25 1.88 -1.09 -5.24
N VAL A 26 3.08 -1.06 -5.83
CA VAL A 26 3.25 -1.18 -7.28
C VAL A 26 2.79 -2.57 -7.77
N HIS A 27 3.07 -3.63 -7.02
CA HIS A 27 2.62 -4.99 -7.36
C HIS A 27 1.09 -5.09 -7.42
N GLU A 28 0.41 -4.63 -6.38
CA GLU A 28 -1.06 -4.64 -6.31
C GLU A 28 -1.67 -3.72 -7.36
N PHE A 29 -1.08 -2.54 -7.57
CA PHE A 29 -1.50 -1.61 -8.60
C PHE A 29 -1.38 -2.21 -10.01
N GLY A 30 -0.35 -3.02 -10.26
CA GLY A 30 -0.20 -3.78 -11.50
C GLY A 30 -1.38 -4.73 -11.74
N HIS A 31 -1.73 -5.55 -10.76
CA HIS A 31 -2.90 -6.44 -10.85
C HIS A 31 -4.19 -5.66 -11.07
N PHE A 32 -4.34 -4.54 -10.37
CA PHE A 32 -5.51 -3.68 -10.49
C PHE A 32 -5.69 -3.09 -11.90
N ILE A 33 -4.61 -2.57 -12.49
CA ILE A 33 -4.64 -2.04 -13.85
C ILE A 33 -4.98 -3.14 -14.86
N VAL A 34 -4.29 -4.29 -14.76
CA VAL A 34 -4.51 -5.40 -15.69
C VAL A 34 -5.94 -5.92 -15.58
N ALA A 35 -6.48 -6.08 -14.37
CA ALA A 35 -7.87 -6.47 -14.15
C ALA A 35 -8.84 -5.49 -14.83
N ARG A 36 -8.62 -4.18 -14.69
CA ARG A 36 -9.44 -3.15 -15.36
C ARG A 36 -9.36 -3.22 -16.87
N TRP A 37 -8.16 -3.40 -17.43
CA TRP A 37 -7.97 -3.53 -18.88
C TRP A 37 -8.66 -4.77 -19.44
N CYS A 38 -8.72 -5.85 -18.68
CA CYS A 38 -9.47 -7.05 -19.03
C CYS A 38 -11.00 -6.92 -18.82
N GLY A 39 -11.50 -5.74 -18.39
CA GLY A 39 -12.92 -5.51 -18.13
C GLY A 39 -13.43 -6.16 -16.84
N VAL A 40 -12.53 -6.62 -15.96
CA VAL A 40 -12.91 -7.19 -14.67
C VAL A 40 -13.32 -6.07 -13.73
N LYS A 41 -14.51 -6.18 -13.13
CA LYS A 41 -14.96 -5.25 -12.11
C LYS A 41 -14.15 -5.45 -10.84
N VAL A 42 -13.55 -4.37 -10.35
CA VAL A 42 -12.83 -4.35 -9.08
C VAL A 42 -13.68 -3.58 -8.07
N ASP A 43 -14.18 -4.26 -7.04
CA ASP A 43 -15.02 -3.61 -6.02
C ASP A 43 -14.18 -2.81 -5.01
N ALA A 44 -12.97 -3.26 -4.68
CA ALA A 44 -12.07 -2.56 -3.77
C ALA A 44 -10.60 -2.71 -4.18
N PHE A 45 -9.86 -1.61 -4.03
CA PHE A 45 -8.40 -1.56 -4.13
C PHE A 45 -7.83 -1.11 -2.78
N SER A 46 -6.98 -1.93 -2.18
CA SER A 46 -6.37 -1.67 -0.87
C SER A 46 -4.93 -1.26 -1.05
N ILE A 47 -4.50 -0.23 -0.34
CA ILE A 47 -3.08 0.09 -0.15
C ILE A 47 -2.74 -0.33 1.28
N GLY A 48 -1.99 -1.43 1.39
CA GLY A 48 -1.65 -2.04 2.66
C GLY A 48 -2.72 -2.99 3.20
N PHE A 49 -2.48 -3.49 4.42
CA PHE A 49 -3.21 -4.55 5.08
C PHE A 49 -3.95 -4.10 6.34
N GLY A 50 -4.97 -4.88 6.72
CA GLY A 50 -5.70 -4.70 7.97
C GLY A 50 -6.88 -3.74 7.86
N ARG A 51 -7.14 -3.01 8.96
CA ARG A 51 -8.32 -2.14 9.07
C ARG A 51 -8.18 -0.93 8.14
N GLU A 52 -9.27 -0.51 7.51
CA GLU A 52 -9.28 0.72 6.72
C GLU A 52 -9.14 1.93 7.64
N ILE A 53 -8.20 2.83 7.32
CA ILE A 53 -8.07 4.13 7.97
C ILE A 53 -8.89 5.17 7.22
N TRP A 54 -8.77 5.14 5.89
CA TRP A 54 -9.38 6.12 5.01
C TRP A 54 -9.61 5.54 3.63
N GLY A 55 -10.59 6.05 2.91
CA GLY A 55 -10.83 5.65 1.54
C GLY A 55 -11.90 6.47 0.83
N PHE A 56 -11.93 6.35 -0.49
CA PHE A 56 -12.89 7.02 -1.36
C PHE A 56 -13.34 6.09 -2.49
N HIS A 57 -14.48 6.38 -3.10
CA HIS A 57 -14.93 5.68 -4.30
C HIS A 57 -14.50 6.44 -5.54
N ASP A 58 -13.98 5.74 -6.54
CA ASP A 58 -13.70 6.35 -7.83
C ASP A 58 -14.91 6.31 -8.79
N LYS A 59 -14.75 6.93 -9.96
CA LYS A 59 -15.79 7.02 -11.01
C LYS A 59 -16.23 5.66 -11.57
N HIS A 60 -15.47 4.60 -11.34
CA HIS A 60 -15.80 3.24 -11.77
C HIS A 60 -16.44 2.42 -10.64
N GLY A 61 -16.69 3.04 -9.48
CA GLY A 61 -17.28 2.38 -8.32
C GLY A 61 -16.29 1.55 -7.49
N THR A 62 -14.99 1.62 -7.78
CA THR A 62 -13.98 0.94 -6.96
C THR A 62 -13.74 1.73 -5.68
N ARG A 63 -13.81 1.05 -4.53
CA ARG A 63 -13.40 1.60 -3.23
C ARG A 63 -11.88 1.59 -3.11
N TRP A 64 -11.26 2.75 -3.19
CA TRP A 64 -9.85 2.95 -2.86
C TRP A 64 -9.73 3.09 -1.36
N ARG A 65 -9.06 2.14 -0.70
CA ARG A 65 -8.86 2.13 0.75
C ARG A 65 -7.39 2.14 1.10
N ILE A 66 -7.03 2.88 2.13
CA ILE A 66 -5.72 2.91 2.75
C ILE A 66 -5.85 2.24 4.11
N ALA A 67 -5.05 1.20 4.35
CA ALA A 67 -5.12 0.38 5.56
C ALA A 67 -3.95 0.65 6.53
N TRP A 68 -4.06 0.12 7.75
CA TRP A 68 -3.12 0.41 8.84
C TRP A 68 -1.69 -0.07 8.62
N ILE A 69 -1.49 -1.14 7.86
CA ILE A 69 -0.21 -1.81 7.75
C ILE A 69 0.30 -1.64 6.32
N PRO A 70 1.55 -1.19 6.11
CA PRO A 70 2.16 -1.16 4.77
C PRO A 70 2.40 -2.55 4.19
#